data_AF-A0A6L3AN58-F1
#
_entry.id   AF-A0A6L3AN58-F1
#
_cell.length_a   1.000
_cell.length_b   1.000
_cell.length_c   1.000
_cell.angle_alpha   90.00
_cell.angle_beta   90.00
_cell.angle_gamma   90.00
#
_symmetry.space_group_name_H-M   'P 1'
#
loop_
_entity.id
_entity.type
_entity.pdbx_description
1 polymer ?
#
loop_
_entity_poly.entity_id
_entity_poly.type
_entity_poly.pdbx_seq_one_letter_code
_entity_poly.pdbx_strand_id
1 'polypeptide(L)'
;MRKNYMKIFTRETCERMKGMDVMERRQKLAGVLTAFFQGKLPVMSPAIEIAKEMGIDQELAQKVLSILAQKGMTGPDDAPDVMNRNQPVTAGVFYTAVGDPMAPFGFEELFDLVDMRGSGQTSFDILDVTNAITFAEVKSGEKMKVYGISTAKSSIEKMIIAAAIGILDDWINYAMYWNLNQAAVEARSKYYDKMATDHYALLAAISSDQNESFSTSDVKTMNNACSKIFTDLAGKGYVLTGNEQFVLRANPALKERIEYAFTTNFNSPNGGKEQIVFNVTRAYTTKLANTSYYVGLPGRKAKRGIWSDLTAETDRDILLRGTDVAYCGEYNAGIGEEDQFRRCALS
;
A
#
# COMPACT_ATOMS: atom_id res chain seq x y z
N MET A 1 7.04 -42.10 40.05
CA MET A 1 5.65 -41.60 39.97
C MET A 1 5.25 -41.48 38.50
N ARG A 2 4.36 -42.35 38.00
CA ARG A 2 3.85 -42.28 36.62
C ARG A 2 2.73 -41.23 36.56
N LYS A 3 2.86 -40.22 35.70
CA LYS A 3 1.82 -39.21 35.45
C LYS A 3 0.62 -39.89 34.79
N ASN A 4 -0.54 -39.85 35.45
CA ASN A 4 -1.83 -40.25 34.90
C ASN A 4 -2.23 -39.27 33.79
N TYR A 5 -1.96 -39.62 32.53
CA TYR A 5 -2.59 -38.94 31.41
C TYR A 5 -4.01 -39.46 31.25
N MET A 6 -4.94 -38.53 31.44
CA MET A 6 -6.39 -38.67 31.35
C MET A 6 -6.78 -39.22 29.96
N LYS A 7 -7.24 -40.48 29.89
CA LYS A 7 -7.77 -41.11 28.67
C LYS A 7 -9.18 -40.56 28.37
N ILE A 8 -9.29 -39.36 27.79
CA ILE A 8 -10.61 -38.73 27.59
C ILE A 8 -11.36 -39.25 26.36
N PHE A 9 -10.66 -39.74 25.33
CA PHE A 9 -11.33 -40.14 24.09
C PHE A 9 -10.90 -41.53 23.61
N THR A 10 -11.60 -42.55 24.12
CA THR A 10 -11.63 -43.88 23.50
C THR A 10 -12.78 -43.91 22.47
N ARG A 11 -12.74 -44.84 21.51
CA ARG A 11 -13.84 -45.11 20.56
C ARG A 11 -15.21 -45.26 21.27
N GLU A 12 -15.18 -45.78 22.48
CA GLU A 12 -16.32 -45.96 23.38
C GLU A 12 -16.93 -44.61 23.83
N THR A 13 -16.12 -43.57 24.04
CA THR A 13 -16.61 -42.21 24.34
C THR A 13 -17.34 -41.60 23.13
N CYS A 14 -16.83 -41.83 21.92
CA CYS A 14 -17.45 -41.34 20.67
C CYS A 14 -18.79 -42.03 20.40
N GLU A 15 -18.88 -43.35 20.64
CA GLU A 15 -20.15 -44.09 20.51
C GLU A 15 -21.19 -43.62 21.54
N ARG A 16 -20.77 -43.30 22.76
CA ARG A 16 -21.66 -42.70 23.79
C ARG A 16 -22.17 -41.32 23.39
N MET A 17 -21.39 -40.52 22.67
CA MET A 17 -21.82 -39.20 22.21
C MET A 17 -22.91 -39.25 21.14
N LYS A 18 -23.02 -40.33 20.37
CA LYS A 18 -24.07 -40.49 19.34
C LYS A 18 -25.49 -40.57 19.93
N GLY A 19 -25.61 -41.05 21.17
CA GLY A 19 -26.89 -41.13 21.89
C GLY A 19 -27.27 -39.88 22.69
N MET A 20 -26.41 -38.84 22.73
CA MET A 20 -26.67 -37.63 23.54
C MET A 20 -27.53 -36.61 22.79
N ASP A 21 -28.29 -35.82 23.55
CA ASP A 21 -28.97 -34.64 23.03
C ASP A 21 -27.96 -33.62 22.44
N VAL A 22 -28.43 -32.80 21.51
CA VAL A 22 -27.62 -31.80 20.79
C VAL A 22 -27.03 -30.77 21.75
N MET A 23 -27.76 -30.35 22.78
CA MET A 23 -27.26 -29.36 23.76
C MET A 23 -26.20 -29.98 24.67
N GLU A 24 -26.39 -31.23 25.09
CA GLU A 24 -25.41 -31.96 25.90
C GLU A 24 -24.10 -32.20 25.11
N ARG A 25 -24.20 -32.54 23.82
CA ARG A 25 -23.04 -32.64 22.92
C ARG A 25 -22.29 -31.33 22.79
N ARG A 26 -23.01 -30.22 22.60
CA ARG A 26 -22.42 -28.87 22.50
C ARG A 26 -21.68 -28.47 23.77
N GLN A 27 -22.23 -28.78 24.94
CA GLN A 27 -21.62 -28.43 26.22
C GLN A 27 -20.34 -29.24 26.49
N LYS A 28 -20.32 -30.52 26.14
CA LYS A 28 -19.10 -31.34 26.20
C LYS A 28 -18.05 -30.90 25.18
N LEU A 29 -18.46 -30.55 23.95
CA LEU A 29 -17.56 -30.03 22.93
C LEU A 29 -16.94 -28.69 23.34
N ALA A 30 -17.72 -27.81 23.97
CA ALA A 30 -17.21 -26.56 24.53
C ALA A 30 -16.13 -26.83 25.59
N GLY A 31 -16.34 -27.81 26.49
CA GLY A 31 -15.34 -28.22 27.48
C GLY A 31 -14.04 -28.78 26.85
N VAL A 32 -14.16 -29.50 25.73
CA VAL A 32 -13.00 -30.03 24.97
C VAL A 32 -12.23 -28.91 24.29
N LEU A 33 -12.93 -27.97 23.65
CA LEU A 33 -12.35 -26.79 23.06
C LEU A 33 -11.63 -25.96 24.14
N THR A 34 -12.27 -25.73 25.29
CA THR A 34 -11.62 -25.06 26.43
C THR A 34 -10.38 -25.80 26.91
N ALA A 35 -10.39 -27.13 27.00
CA ALA A 35 -9.23 -27.92 27.39
C ALA A 35 -8.09 -27.89 26.34
N PHE A 36 -8.44 -27.82 25.06
CA PHE A 36 -7.49 -27.61 23.96
C PHE A 36 -6.85 -26.22 24.03
N PHE A 37 -7.66 -25.17 24.22
CA PHE A 37 -7.17 -23.79 24.41
C PHE A 37 -6.32 -23.60 25.67
N GLN A 38 -6.47 -24.46 26.68
CA GLN A 38 -5.60 -24.50 27.87
C GLN A 38 -4.30 -25.30 27.66
N GLY A 39 -3.99 -25.75 26.44
CA GLY A 39 -2.76 -26.49 26.12
C GLY A 39 -2.73 -27.92 26.67
N LYS A 40 -3.88 -28.49 27.07
CA LYS A 40 -3.95 -29.82 27.70
C LYS A 40 -4.18 -30.97 26.70
N LEU A 41 -4.32 -30.68 25.41
CA LEU A 41 -4.55 -31.68 24.36
C LEU A 41 -3.48 -31.57 23.25
N PRO A 42 -2.69 -32.63 22.98
CA PRO A 42 -1.44 -32.49 22.22
C PRO A 42 -1.52 -32.73 20.70
N VAL A 43 -2.67 -32.99 20.06
CA VAL A 43 -2.70 -33.33 18.62
C VAL A 43 -3.99 -32.98 17.88
N MET A 44 -3.87 -32.53 16.62
CA MET A 44 -4.95 -32.11 15.70
C MET A 44 -5.88 -33.24 15.22
N SER A 45 -5.46 -34.50 15.28
CA SER A 45 -6.17 -35.63 14.65
C SER A 45 -7.60 -35.88 15.16
N PRO A 46 -7.91 -35.78 16.47
CA PRO A 46 -9.25 -36.07 16.97
C PRO A 46 -10.31 -35.03 16.54
N ALA A 47 -9.90 -33.78 16.30
CA ALA A 47 -10.83 -32.70 15.94
C ALA A 47 -11.40 -32.86 14.52
N ILE A 48 -10.62 -33.41 13.60
CA ILE A 48 -11.01 -33.64 12.20
C ILE A 48 -12.02 -34.80 12.10
N GLU A 49 -11.84 -35.86 12.88
CA GLU A 49 -12.79 -36.99 12.92
C GLU A 49 -14.16 -36.58 13.50
N ILE A 50 -14.17 -35.69 14.51
CA ILE A 50 -15.41 -35.16 15.10
C ILE A 50 -16.15 -34.26 14.09
N ALA A 51 -15.45 -33.40 13.36
CA ALA A 51 -16.06 -32.56 12.32
C ALA A 51 -16.73 -33.41 11.22
N LYS A 52 -16.08 -34.52 10.83
CA LYS A 52 -16.59 -35.48 9.84
C LYS A 52 -17.86 -36.19 10.31
N GLU A 53 -17.94 -36.60 11.59
CA GLU A 53 -19.14 -37.23 12.15
C GLU A 53 -20.31 -36.24 12.37
N MET A 54 -20.04 -34.93 12.41
CA MET A 54 -21.06 -33.89 12.60
C MET A 54 -21.58 -33.27 11.28
N GLY A 55 -21.15 -33.78 10.12
CA GLY A 55 -21.58 -33.27 8.81
C GLY A 55 -21.02 -31.89 8.46
N ILE A 56 -19.97 -31.45 9.14
CA ILE A 56 -19.26 -30.20 8.83
C ILE A 56 -18.30 -30.50 7.68
N ASP A 57 -18.25 -29.61 6.69
CA ASP A 57 -17.33 -29.71 5.55
C ASP A 57 -15.88 -29.90 6.05
N GLN A 58 -15.27 -31.01 5.63
CA GLN A 58 -13.94 -31.43 6.05
C GLN A 58 -12.87 -30.42 5.63
N GLU A 59 -13.05 -29.77 4.47
CA GLU A 59 -12.13 -28.77 3.95
C GLU A 59 -12.22 -27.47 4.78
N LEU A 60 -13.43 -27.08 5.18
CA LEU A 60 -13.64 -25.92 6.06
C LEU A 60 -13.07 -26.18 7.45
N ALA A 61 -13.30 -27.38 8.02
CA ALA A 61 -12.75 -27.75 9.31
C ALA A 61 -11.22 -27.80 9.26
N GLN A 62 -10.62 -28.33 8.19
CA GLN A 62 -9.16 -28.30 7.99
C GLN A 62 -8.61 -26.90 7.80
N LYS A 63 -9.28 -26.00 7.06
CA LYS A 63 -8.87 -24.59 6.92
C LYS A 63 -8.94 -23.83 8.23
N VAL A 64 -10.02 -24.01 9.00
CA VAL A 64 -10.17 -23.38 10.31
C VAL A 64 -9.13 -23.94 11.28
N LEU A 65 -8.92 -25.25 11.31
CA LEU A 65 -7.90 -25.89 12.15
C LEU A 65 -6.47 -25.52 11.70
N SER A 66 -6.20 -25.31 10.41
CA SER A 66 -4.87 -24.89 9.94
C SER A 66 -4.59 -23.42 10.24
N ILE A 67 -5.59 -22.53 10.11
CA ILE A 67 -5.50 -21.13 10.54
C ILE A 67 -5.33 -21.04 12.06
N LEU A 68 -6.05 -21.87 12.82
CA LEU A 68 -5.95 -21.93 14.27
C LEU A 68 -4.67 -22.63 14.74
N ALA A 69 -4.15 -23.62 13.99
CA ALA A 69 -2.84 -24.21 14.23
C ALA A 69 -1.73 -23.22 13.89
N GLN A 70 -1.86 -22.38 12.87
CA GLN A 70 -0.92 -21.28 12.64
C GLN A 70 -0.97 -20.24 13.77
N LYS A 71 -2.16 -19.93 14.31
CA LYS A 71 -2.31 -19.04 15.48
C LYS A 71 -1.98 -19.69 16.83
N GLY A 72 -1.90 -21.02 16.90
CA GLY A 72 -1.63 -21.80 18.11
C GLY A 72 -0.25 -22.47 18.13
N MET A 73 0.42 -22.56 16.99
CA MET A 73 1.84 -22.94 16.83
C MET A 73 2.78 -21.81 17.19
N THR A 74 2.30 -20.57 17.31
CA THR A 74 2.99 -19.53 18.08
C THR A 74 2.83 -19.89 19.57
N GLY A 75 3.49 -20.97 19.98
CA GLY A 75 3.62 -21.33 21.38
C GLY A 75 4.37 -20.23 22.14
N PRO A 76 4.36 -20.28 23.49
CA PRO A 76 5.15 -19.36 24.31
C PRO A 76 6.66 -19.41 23.99
N ASP A 77 7.13 -20.45 23.30
CA ASP A 77 8.54 -20.65 22.94
C ASP A 77 8.96 -19.98 21.61
N ASP A 78 8.01 -19.42 20.85
CA ASP A 78 8.27 -18.54 19.67
C ASP A 78 7.86 -17.08 19.94
N ALA A 79 7.44 -16.75 21.17
CA ALA A 79 7.71 -15.42 21.67
C ALA A 79 9.24 -15.30 21.67
N PRO A 80 9.84 -14.22 21.10
CA PRO A 80 11.29 -14.06 21.15
C PRO A 80 11.70 -14.26 22.61
N ASP A 81 12.67 -15.14 22.87
CA ASP A 81 13.22 -15.32 24.21
C ASP A 81 13.95 -14.04 24.61
N VAL A 82 13.18 -13.03 25.02
CA VAL A 82 13.66 -11.72 25.46
C VAL A 82 14.36 -11.81 26.83
N MET A 83 14.31 -12.97 27.49
CA MET A 83 15.03 -13.24 28.72
C MET A 83 16.48 -13.68 28.45
N ASN A 84 16.81 -14.08 27.22
CA ASN A 84 18.19 -14.35 26.82
C ASN A 84 18.92 -13.04 26.50
N ARG A 85 19.55 -12.45 27.53
CA ARG A 85 20.41 -11.24 27.43
C ARG A 85 21.54 -11.33 26.40
N ASN A 86 21.84 -12.51 25.85
CA ASN A 86 22.92 -12.74 24.91
C ASN A 86 22.46 -12.85 23.44
N GLN A 87 21.15 -12.77 23.15
CA GLN A 87 20.65 -12.72 21.77
C GLN A 87 19.84 -11.44 21.54
N PRO A 88 20.31 -10.50 20.69
CA PRO A 88 19.53 -9.32 20.35
C PRO A 88 18.25 -9.74 19.64
N VAL A 89 17.12 -9.17 20.06
CA VAL A 89 15.81 -9.35 19.42
C VAL A 89 15.94 -8.86 17.98
N THR A 90 16.06 -9.78 17.04
CA THR A 90 16.11 -9.44 15.62
C THR A 90 14.70 -9.17 15.13
N ALA A 91 14.56 -8.11 14.33
CA ALA A 91 13.29 -7.51 13.89
C ALA A 91 12.30 -8.46 13.17
N GLY A 92 12.65 -9.73 12.92
CA GLY A 92 11.88 -10.69 12.13
C GLY A 92 10.51 -11.09 12.70
N VAL A 93 10.28 -10.98 14.01
CA VAL A 93 9.02 -11.41 14.64
C VAL A 93 7.87 -10.42 14.44
N PHE A 94 8.15 -9.16 14.04
CA PHE A 94 7.14 -8.12 13.88
C PHE A 94 6.55 -8.01 12.46
N TYR A 95 6.93 -8.91 11.54
CA TYR A 95 6.64 -8.76 10.10
C TYR A 95 5.42 -9.53 9.58
N THR A 96 4.73 -10.34 10.38
CA THR A 96 3.67 -11.20 9.84
C THR A 96 2.30 -10.87 10.42
N ALA A 97 1.45 -10.33 9.54
CA ALA A 97 -0.01 -10.24 9.67
C ALA A 97 -0.58 -9.19 10.65
N VAL A 98 -0.33 -7.91 10.37
CA VAL A 98 -1.37 -6.88 10.54
C VAL A 98 -1.62 -6.36 9.12
N GLY A 99 -2.85 -6.54 8.60
CA GLY A 99 -3.20 -6.10 7.26
C GLY A 99 -2.70 -4.69 7.04
N ASP A 100 -2.02 -4.46 5.91
CA ASP A 100 -1.35 -3.19 5.65
C ASP A 100 -2.29 -2.05 6.03
N PRO A 101 -1.84 -1.12 6.90
CA PRO A 101 -2.67 0.01 7.28
C PRO A 101 -3.13 0.69 5.99
N MET A 102 -4.34 1.26 6.00
CA MET A 102 -5.00 1.93 4.87
C MET A 102 -4.23 3.17 4.37
N ALA A 103 -2.95 3.01 4.08
CA ALA A 103 -2.06 4.01 3.58
C ALA A 103 -2.50 4.33 2.15
N PRO A 104 -2.63 5.62 1.82
CA PRO A 104 -3.09 6.04 0.50
C PRO A 104 -1.97 5.83 -0.52
N PHE A 105 -1.81 4.59 -1.03
CA PHE A 105 -0.84 4.24 -2.09
C PHE A 105 -1.24 4.76 -3.48
N GLY A 106 -2.33 5.51 -3.61
CA GLY A 106 -2.78 6.06 -4.90
C GLY A 106 -1.78 7.03 -5.55
N PHE A 107 -0.80 7.57 -4.82
CA PHE A 107 0.27 8.35 -5.44
C PHE A 107 1.26 7.48 -6.24
N GLU A 108 1.39 6.19 -5.93
CA GLU A 108 2.35 5.30 -6.61
C GLU A 108 2.01 5.09 -8.08
N GLU A 109 0.74 5.16 -8.45
CA GLU A 109 0.33 5.10 -9.86
C GLU A 109 0.77 6.36 -10.63
N LEU A 110 0.94 7.51 -9.97
CA LEU A 110 1.31 8.77 -10.63
C LEU A 110 2.81 8.89 -10.89
N PHE A 111 3.64 8.29 -10.03
CA PHE A 111 5.09 8.45 -10.05
C PHE A 111 5.76 7.13 -10.39
N ASP A 112 6.60 7.15 -11.42
CA ASP A 112 7.40 5.98 -11.77
C ASP A 112 8.55 5.79 -10.77
N LEU A 113 8.80 4.55 -10.40
CA LEU A 113 9.78 4.22 -9.37
C LEU A 113 11.19 4.12 -9.98
N VAL A 114 12.10 4.91 -9.43
CA VAL A 114 13.55 4.78 -9.60
C VAL A 114 14.08 4.12 -8.36
N ASP A 115 14.47 2.85 -8.48
CA ASP A 115 15.06 2.13 -7.35
C ASP A 115 16.52 2.53 -7.16
N MET A 116 16.81 3.20 -6.04
CA MET A 116 18.14 3.66 -5.65
C MET A 116 18.71 2.83 -4.50
N ARG A 117 18.04 1.74 -4.09
CA ARG A 117 18.51 0.83 -3.06
C ARG A 117 19.86 0.24 -3.46
N GLY A 118 20.86 0.43 -2.61
CA GLY A 118 22.24 -0.02 -2.87
C GLY A 118 23.05 0.87 -3.82
N SER A 119 22.49 1.98 -4.30
CA SER A 119 23.25 2.98 -5.04
C SER A 119 24.09 3.84 -4.09
N GLY A 120 25.33 4.15 -4.47
CA GLY A 120 26.19 5.11 -3.75
C GLY A 120 25.86 6.58 -4.06
N GLN A 121 24.84 6.84 -4.91
CA GLN A 121 24.47 8.19 -5.33
C GLN A 121 23.46 8.81 -4.35
N THR A 122 23.61 10.09 -4.04
CA THR A 122 22.71 10.84 -3.15
C THR A 122 21.59 11.57 -3.89
N SER A 123 21.54 11.49 -5.21
CA SER A 123 20.50 12.06 -6.06
C SER A 123 20.32 11.23 -7.33
N PHE A 124 19.20 11.42 -8.02
CA PHE A 124 19.04 10.99 -9.42
C PHE A 124 18.54 12.16 -10.26
N ASP A 125 18.93 12.17 -11.53
CA ASP A 125 18.56 13.23 -12.45
C ASP A 125 17.36 12.81 -13.30
N ILE A 126 16.34 13.67 -13.37
CA ILE A 126 15.34 13.63 -14.43
C ILE A 126 15.90 14.45 -15.60
N LEU A 127 16.18 13.76 -16.70
CA LEU A 127 16.68 14.39 -17.91
C LEU A 127 15.50 14.88 -18.76
N ASP A 128 15.47 16.18 -19.05
CA ASP A 128 14.66 16.73 -20.12
C ASP A 128 15.48 16.73 -21.41
N VAL A 129 15.50 15.56 -22.06
CA VAL A 129 16.16 15.40 -23.35
C VAL A 129 15.17 15.77 -24.44
N THR A 130 15.18 17.04 -24.86
CA THR A 130 14.51 17.44 -26.10
C THR A 130 15.36 16.96 -27.27
N ASN A 131 15.18 15.70 -27.66
CA ASN A 131 15.85 15.14 -28.82
C ASN A 131 15.27 15.80 -30.09
N ALA A 132 16.02 16.72 -30.68
CA ALA A 132 15.74 17.28 -32.01
C ALA A 132 15.98 16.27 -33.16
N ILE A 133 16.00 14.96 -32.86
CA ILE A 133 16.20 13.90 -33.83
C ILE A 133 14.93 13.80 -34.67
N THR A 134 14.93 14.46 -35.82
CA THR A 134 13.90 14.28 -36.86
C THR A 134 14.41 13.31 -37.91
N PHE A 135 13.64 12.29 -38.23
CA PHE A 135 13.92 11.43 -39.39
C PHE A 135 13.59 12.20 -40.67
N ALA A 136 14.61 12.46 -41.49
CA ALA A 136 14.45 13.06 -42.81
C ALA A 136 14.79 12.03 -43.89
N GLU A 137 14.12 12.12 -45.05
CA GLU A 137 14.49 11.33 -46.22
C GLU A 137 15.91 11.73 -46.67
N VAL A 138 16.83 10.77 -46.65
CA VAL A 138 18.21 10.97 -47.11
C VAL A 138 18.29 10.43 -48.53
N LYS A 139 18.55 11.30 -49.50
CA LYS A 139 18.75 10.86 -50.89
C LYS A 139 20.03 10.06 -51.00
N SER A 140 20.06 9.11 -51.94
CA SER A 140 21.26 8.31 -52.20
C SER A 140 22.46 9.21 -52.50
N GLY A 141 23.49 9.14 -51.66
CA GLY A 141 24.70 9.97 -51.75
C GLY A 141 24.76 11.18 -50.80
N GLU A 142 23.68 11.52 -50.08
CA GLU A 142 23.71 12.60 -49.08
C GLU A 142 24.16 12.10 -47.71
N LYS A 143 24.91 12.94 -46.98
CA LYS A 143 25.30 12.66 -45.60
C LYS A 143 24.11 12.89 -44.66
N MET A 144 23.90 11.96 -43.73
CA MET A 144 22.90 12.10 -42.67
C MET A 144 23.18 13.35 -41.82
N LYS A 145 22.12 14.12 -41.51
CA LYS A 145 22.23 15.22 -40.57
C LYS A 145 22.39 14.67 -39.15
N VAL A 146 23.46 15.07 -38.47
CA VAL A 146 23.68 14.79 -37.05
C VAL A 146 23.05 15.93 -36.26
N TYR A 147 22.00 15.63 -35.51
CA TYR A 147 21.32 16.60 -34.66
C TYR A 147 22.04 16.73 -33.32
N GLY A 148 22.16 17.97 -32.81
CA GLY A 148 22.67 18.22 -31.48
C GLY A 148 21.67 17.78 -30.41
N ILE A 149 22.19 17.25 -29.30
CA ILE A 149 21.40 16.90 -28.11
C ILE A 149 21.56 18.05 -27.11
N SER A 150 20.46 18.69 -26.72
CA SER A 150 20.42 19.63 -25.59
C SER A 150 19.74 18.95 -24.41
N THR A 151 20.27 19.09 -23.21
CA THR A 151 19.72 18.48 -21.99
C THR A 151 19.56 19.53 -20.90
N ALA A 152 18.32 19.77 -20.47
CA ALA A 152 18.06 20.35 -19.16
C ALA A 152 17.94 19.22 -18.12
N LYS A 153 18.37 19.47 -16.88
CA LYS A 153 18.40 18.46 -15.81
C LYS A 153 17.72 18.99 -14.56
N SER A 154 16.88 18.17 -13.95
CA SER A 154 16.34 18.39 -12.61
C SER A 154 16.85 17.27 -11.70
N SER A 155 17.67 17.61 -10.71
CA SER A 155 18.21 16.62 -9.76
C SER A 155 17.29 16.50 -8.55
N ILE A 156 16.94 15.27 -8.19
CA ILE A 156 16.16 14.96 -6.99
C ILE A 156 17.10 14.36 -5.96
N GLU A 157 17.33 15.10 -4.89
CA GLU A 157 18.21 14.70 -3.79
C GLU A 157 17.50 13.76 -2.81
N LYS A 158 18.28 12.94 -2.13
CA LYS A 158 17.82 12.05 -1.08
C LYS A 158 17.27 12.84 0.11
N MET A 159 16.06 12.50 0.57
CA MET A 159 15.49 13.02 1.82
C MET A 159 15.36 11.87 2.83
N ILE A 160 15.84 12.12 4.05
CA ILE A 160 15.77 11.17 5.16
C ILE A 160 14.55 11.52 6.00
N ILE A 161 13.65 10.56 6.19
CA ILE A 161 12.51 10.68 7.09
C ILE A 161 12.71 9.70 8.24
N ALA A 162 12.74 10.23 9.46
CA ALA A 162 12.94 9.44 10.66
C ALA A 162 11.97 9.85 11.78
N ALA A 163 11.58 8.87 12.60
CA ALA A 163 10.80 9.06 13.82
C ALA A 163 11.21 8.00 14.84
N ALA A 164 11.18 8.31 16.13
CA ALA A 164 11.52 7.35 17.19
C ALA A 164 10.36 7.13 18.16
N ILE A 165 10.25 5.89 18.66
CA ILE A 165 9.33 5.50 19.72
C ILE A 165 10.15 4.96 20.90
N GLY A 166 9.98 5.55 22.07
CA GLY A 166 10.52 4.99 23.31
C GLY A 166 9.63 3.88 23.85
N ILE A 167 10.15 2.66 23.94
CA ILE A 167 9.50 1.51 24.59
C ILE A 167 10.00 1.43 26.02
N LEU A 168 9.11 1.58 27.00
CA LEU A 168 9.47 1.45 28.40
C LEU A 168 9.76 -0.01 28.77
N ASP A 169 10.77 -0.25 29.62
CA ASP A 169 11.08 -1.59 30.16
C ASP A 169 9.84 -2.20 30.84
N ASP A 170 8.97 -1.37 31.42
CA ASP A 170 7.71 -1.80 32.05
C ASP A 170 6.74 -2.45 31.05
N TRP A 171 6.68 -2.00 29.80
CA TRP A 171 5.82 -2.63 28.79
C TRP A 171 6.27 -4.07 28.49
N ILE A 172 7.58 -4.32 28.59
CA ILE A 172 8.18 -5.65 28.43
C ILE A 172 7.98 -6.47 29.71
N ASN A 173 8.28 -5.90 30.88
CA ASN A 173 8.20 -6.57 32.18
C ASN A 173 6.76 -6.99 32.56
N TYR A 174 5.75 -6.22 32.13
CA TYR A 174 4.33 -6.50 32.39
C TYR A 174 3.60 -7.12 31.19
N ALA A 175 4.32 -7.65 30.19
CA ALA A 175 3.75 -8.35 29.04
C ALA A 175 2.70 -7.53 28.27
N MET A 176 2.88 -6.22 28.16
CA MET A 176 1.98 -5.30 27.45
C MET A 176 2.23 -5.31 25.93
N TYR A 177 2.31 -6.50 25.32
CA TYR A 177 2.67 -6.69 23.90
C TYR A 177 1.70 -6.02 22.92
N TRP A 178 0.46 -5.76 23.35
CA TRP A 178 -0.53 -5.06 22.54
C TRP A 178 -0.16 -3.58 22.31
N ASN A 179 0.42 -2.90 23.31
CA ASN A 179 0.90 -1.52 23.18
C ASN A 179 2.04 -1.43 22.16
N LEU A 180 2.96 -2.40 22.23
CA LEU A 180 4.10 -2.47 21.34
C LEU A 180 3.66 -2.64 19.87
N ASN A 181 2.73 -3.57 19.63
CA ASN A 181 2.21 -3.80 18.28
C ASN A 181 1.44 -2.59 17.74
N GLN A 182 0.63 -1.92 18.57
CA GLN A 182 -0.07 -0.70 18.14
C GLN A 182 0.90 0.43 17.81
N ALA A 183 1.91 0.65 18.65
CA ALA A 183 2.92 1.68 18.42
C ALA A 183 3.72 1.44 17.13
N ALA A 184 4.12 0.20 16.86
CA ALA A 184 4.84 -0.16 15.63
C ALA A 184 3.97 0.02 14.37
N VAL A 185 2.69 -0.38 14.42
CA VAL A 185 1.74 -0.20 13.31
C VAL A 185 1.47 1.28 13.06
N GLU A 186 1.34 2.09 14.11
CA GLU A 186 1.13 3.52 13.99
C GLU A 186 2.36 4.22 13.37
N ALA A 187 3.57 3.93 13.82
CA ALA A 187 4.80 4.47 13.23
C ALA A 187 4.88 4.20 11.72
N ARG A 188 4.64 2.95 11.32
CA ARG A 188 4.63 2.56 9.90
C ARG A 188 3.55 3.31 9.13
N SER A 189 2.34 3.42 9.68
CA SER A 189 1.23 4.16 9.06
C SER A 189 1.58 5.63 8.86
N LYS A 190 2.20 6.28 9.85
CA LYS A 190 2.60 7.69 9.79
C LYS A 190 3.70 7.93 8.75
N TYR A 191 4.64 6.99 8.59
CA TYR A 191 5.66 7.07 7.55
C TYR A 191 5.02 7.11 6.15
N TYR A 192 4.15 6.14 5.83
CA TYR A 192 3.49 6.12 4.52
C TYR A 192 2.49 7.27 4.33
N ASP A 193 1.84 7.74 5.40
CA ASP A 193 0.99 8.93 5.36
C ASP A 193 1.78 10.21 5.05
N LYS A 194 2.99 10.35 5.62
CA LYS A 194 3.91 11.44 5.31
C LYS A 194 4.40 11.35 3.86
N MET A 195 4.78 10.15 3.40
CA MET A 195 5.16 9.91 2.01
C MET A 195 4.06 10.34 1.05
N ALA A 196 2.82 9.91 1.28
CA ALA A 196 1.69 10.34 0.46
C ALA A 196 1.46 11.86 0.51
N THR A 197 1.58 12.46 1.70
CA THR A 197 1.44 13.92 1.88
C THR A 197 2.45 14.69 1.02
N ASP A 198 3.71 14.24 0.99
CA ASP A 198 4.75 14.90 0.19
C ASP A 198 4.50 14.76 -1.32
N HIS A 199 4.08 13.58 -1.78
CA HIS A 199 3.78 13.37 -3.20
C HIS A 199 2.56 14.17 -3.66
N TYR A 200 1.50 14.24 -2.84
CA TYR A 200 0.34 15.07 -3.15
C TYR A 200 0.63 16.56 -3.02
N ALA A 201 1.58 16.97 -2.18
CA ALA A 201 2.05 18.36 -2.12
C ALA A 201 2.72 18.79 -3.43
N LEU A 202 3.50 17.92 -4.08
CA LEU A 202 4.06 18.20 -5.42
C LEU A 202 2.96 18.43 -6.45
N LEU A 203 1.91 17.59 -6.43
CA LEU A 203 0.77 17.77 -7.33
C LEU A 203 0.00 19.07 -7.04
N ALA A 204 -0.13 19.46 -5.77
CA ALA A 204 -0.75 20.72 -5.38
C ALA A 204 0.11 21.95 -5.72
N ALA A 205 1.42 21.77 -5.88
CA ALA A 205 2.38 22.82 -6.16
C ALA A 205 2.61 23.11 -7.66
N ILE A 206 2.02 22.32 -8.58
CA ILE A 206 2.13 22.56 -10.03
C ILE A 206 1.70 24.00 -10.39
N SER A 207 2.36 24.59 -11.40
CA SER A 207 2.12 25.94 -11.88
C SER A 207 0.65 26.22 -12.17
N SER A 208 0.24 27.47 -11.99
CA SER A 208 -1.07 27.96 -12.40
C SER A 208 -1.31 27.87 -13.90
N ASP A 209 -0.26 27.75 -14.71
CA ASP A 209 -0.35 27.54 -16.15
C ASP A 209 -1.05 26.21 -16.49
N GLN A 210 -1.01 25.25 -15.55
CA GLN A 210 -1.66 23.95 -15.68
C GLN A 210 -3.13 23.94 -15.23
N ASN A 211 -3.71 25.11 -14.93
CA ASN A 211 -5.10 25.20 -14.52
C ASN A 211 -6.05 25.07 -15.72
N GLU A 212 -6.93 24.08 -15.67
CA GLU A 212 -8.06 23.95 -16.58
C GLU A 212 -9.28 24.65 -16.00
N SER A 213 -9.81 25.62 -16.77
CA SER A 213 -11.05 26.32 -16.41
C SER A 213 -12.25 25.40 -16.54
N PHE A 214 -13.23 25.57 -15.65
CA PHE A 214 -14.46 24.79 -15.70
C PHE A 214 -15.23 25.05 -17.01
N SER A 215 -15.69 23.99 -17.66
CA SER A 215 -16.33 24.04 -18.98
C SER A 215 -17.74 23.45 -18.96
N THR A 216 -18.76 24.18 -18.49
CA THR A 216 -20.19 23.79 -18.43
C THR A 216 -20.55 22.51 -17.66
N SER A 217 -19.69 21.48 -17.63
CA SER A 217 -19.78 20.24 -16.89
C SER A 217 -18.38 19.68 -16.60
N ASP A 218 -18.26 18.82 -15.60
CA ASP A 218 -16.99 18.17 -15.26
C ASP A 218 -16.50 17.23 -16.37
N VAL A 219 -17.44 16.61 -17.12
CA VAL A 219 -17.12 15.73 -18.25
C VAL A 219 -16.34 16.48 -19.32
N LYS A 220 -16.82 17.66 -19.72
CA LYS A 220 -16.11 18.51 -20.69
C LYS A 220 -14.80 19.04 -20.13
N THR A 221 -14.79 19.46 -18.87
CA THR A 221 -13.58 19.94 -18.20
C THR A 221 -12.48 18.87 -18.18
N MET A 222 -12.83 17.62 -17.86
CA MET A 222 -11.91 16.47 -17.89
C MET A 222 -11.42 16.17 -19.31
N ASN A 223 -12.31 16.13 -20.30
CA ASN A 223 -11.92 15.88 -21.69
C ASN A 223 -11.00 16.99 -22.23
N ASN A 224 -11.27 18.25 -21.90
CA ASN A 224 -10.42 19.39 -22.26
C ASN A 224 -9.05 19.27 -21.59
N ALA A 225 -9.00 18.94 -20.30
CA ALA A 225 -7.76 18.72 -19.58
C ALA A 225 -6.90 17.62 -20.22
N CYS A 226 -7.48 16.44 -20.50
CA CYS A 226 -6.80 15.36 -21.21
C CYS A 226 -6.30 15.81 -22.58
N SER A 227 -7.14 16.51 -23.36
CA SER A 227 -6.77 17.01 -24.68
C SER A 227 -5.62 18.01 -24.63
N LYS A 228 -5.60 18.93 -23.65
CA LYS A 228 -4.50 19.89 -23.48
C LYS A 228 -3.21 19.20 -23.08
N ILE A 229 -3.27 18.18 -22.23
CA ILE A 229 -2.09 17.35 -21.94
C ILE A 229 -1.51 16.78 -23.23
N PHE A 230 -2.34 16.25 -24.14
CA PHE A 230 -1.85 15.78 -25.45
C PHE A 230 -1.19 16.89 -26.28
N THR A 231 -1.81 18.07 -26.34
CA THR A 231 -1.28 19.20 -27.12
C THR A 231 0.03 19.73 -26.56
N ASP A 232 0.13 19.89 -25.23
CA ASP A 232 1.28 20.53 -24.61
C ASP A 232 2.48 19.56 -24.48
N LEU A 233 2.21 18.26 -24.41
CA LEU A 233 3.25 17.23 -24.49
C LEU A 233 3.68 16.91 -25.93
N ALA A 234 2.95 17.40 -26.94
CA ALA A 234 3.32 17.21 -28.34
C ALA A 234 4.67 17.89 -28.62
N GLY A 235 5.61 17.14 -29.20
CA GLY A 235 6.95 17.65 -29.49
C GLY A 235 7.91 17.68 -28.29
N LYS A 236 7.47 17.35 -27.08
CA LYS A 236 8.32 17.27 -25.87
C LYS A 236 8.96 15.89 -25.64
N GLY A 237 9.10 15.10 -26.70
CA GLY A 237 9.66 13.74 -26.65
C GLY A 237 8.68 12.66 -26.14
N TYR A 238 7.41 13.01 -25.94
CA TYR A 238 6.37 12.05 -25.58
C TYR A 238 5.81 11.37 -26.83
N VAL A 239 5.94 10.04 -26.90
CA VAL A 239 5.16 9.24 -27.85
C VAL A 239 3.76 9.07 -27.27
N LEU A 240 2.77 9.67 -27.92
CA LEU A 240 1.37 9.67 -27.53
C LEU A 240 0.54 9.05 -28.66
N THR A 241 -0.32 8.10 -28.30
CA THR A 241 -1.09 7.23 -29.18
C THR A 241 -2.59 7.52 -29.13
N GLY A 242 -3.05 8.30 -28.16
CA GLY A 242 -4.45 8.63 -27.92
C GLY A 242 -5.18 7.63 -27.02
N ASN A 243 -4.55 6.50 -26.67
CA ASN A 243 -5.11 5.44 -25.83
C ASN A 243 -4.47 5.36 -24.44
N GLU A 244 -3.73 6.39 -24.05
CA GLU A 244 -3.09 6.48 -22.75
C GLU A 244 -4.10 6.41 -21.59
N GLN A 245 -3.71 5.70 -20.53
CA GLN A 245 -4.46 5.68 -19.28
C GLN A 245 -4.11 6.92 -18.46
N PHE A 246 -5.09 7.80 -18.28
CA PHE A 246 -5.02 8.95 -17.39
C PHE A 246 -5.43 8.57 -15.98
N VAL A 247 -4.92 9.34 -15.02
CA VAL A 247 -5.15 9.12 -13.61
C VAL A 247 -5.73 10.39 -13.01
N LEU A 248 -6.89 10.26 -12.37
CA LEU A 248 -7.58 11.32 -11.66
C LEU A 248 -7.38 11.18 -10.15
N ARG A 249 -7.02 12.29 -9.52
CA ARG A 249 -6.88 12.41 -8.06
C ARG A 249 -7.70 13.57 -7.54
N ALA A 250 -8.53 13.29 -6.54
CA ALA A 250 -9.43 14.29 -5.96
C ALA A 250 -9.67 14.04 -4.47
N ASN A 251 -10.20 15.05 -3.79
CA ASN A 251 -10.70 14.89 -2.44
C ASN A 251 -11.99 14.01 -2.43
N PRO A 252 -12.17 13.11 -1.45
CA PRO A 252 -13.41 12.32 -1.30
C PRO A 252 -14.70 13.15 -1.24
N ALA A 253 -14.64 14.41 -0.81
CA ALA A 253 -15.79 15.33 -0.83
C ALA A 253 -16.32 15.60 -2.25
N LEU A 254 -15.47 15.43 -3.27
CA LEU A 254 -15.82 15.59 -4.68
C LEU A 254 -16.28 14.27 -5.32
N LYS A 255 -16.37 13.18 -4.55
CA LYS A 255 -16.66 11.84 -5.08
C LYS A 255 -17.99 11.79 -5.81
N GLU A 256 -19.06 12.30 -5.22
CA GLU A 256 -20.39 12.30 -5.85
C GLU A 256 -20.39 12.98 -7.22
N ARG A 257 -19.78 14.17 -7.28
CA ARG A 257 -19.63 14.97 -8.50
C ARG A 257 -18.84 14.24 -9.58
N ILE A 258 -17.71 13.65 -9.22
CA ILE A 258 -16.85 12.91 -10.14
C ILE A 258 -17.55 11.63 -10.62
N GLU A 259 -18.13 10.85 -9.71
CA GLU A 259 -18.85 9.62 -10.08
C GLU A 259 -20.03 9.94 -11.00
N TYR A 260 -20.77 11.03 -10.76
CA TYR A 260 -21.82 11.49 -11.67
C TYR A 260 -21.29 11.71 -13.09
N ALA A 261 -20.15 12.40 -13.23
CA ALA A 261 -19.49 12.61 -14.52
C ALA A 261 -19.10 11.28 -15.20
N PHE A 262 -18.62 10.28 -14.44
CA PHE A 262 -18.29 8.96 -14.97
C PHE A 262 -19.51 8.10 -15.35
N THR A 263 -20.66 8.33 -14.71
CA THR A 263 -21.92 7.62 -15.06
C THR A 263 -22.64 8.22 -16.26
N THR A 264 -22.25 9.41 -16.72
CA THR A 264 -22.90 10.07 -17.84
C THR A 264 -22.58 9.31 -19.12
N ASN A 265 -23.57 8.56 -19.62
CA ASN A 265 -23.45 7.70 -20.79
C ASN A 265 -24.02 8.35 -22.04
N PHE A 266 -23.52 7.92 -23.20
CA PHE A 266 -24.08 8.26 -24.50
C PHE A 266 -25.47 7.62 -24.68
N ASN A 267 -26.53 8.35 -24.31
CA ASN A 267 -27.91 7.84 -24.37
C ASN A 267 -28.62 8.08 -25.72
N SER A 268 -28.07 8.91 -26.64
CA SER A 268 -28.69 9.12 -27.97
C SER A 268 -27.74 9.83 -28.96
N PRO A 269 -27.79 9.51 -30.28
CA PRO A 269 -27.02 10.21 -31.31
C PRO A 269 -27.32 11.71 -31.45
N ASN A 270 -28.51 12.18 -31.04
CA ASN A 270 -29.03 13.52 -31.37
C ASN A 270 -29.25 14.46 -30.17
N GLY A 271 -28.89 14.08 -28.95
CA GLY A 271 -28.98 14.94 -27.75
C GLY A 271 -27.63 15.04 -27.05
N GLY A 272 -27.20 16.26 -26.70
CA GLY A 272 -26.00 16.62 -25.92
C GLY A 272 -25.05 15.48 -25.53
N LYS A 273 -23.94 15.36 -26.27
CA LYS A 273 -22.94 14.31 -26.14
C LYS A 273 -21.97 14.63 -25.00
N GLU A 274 -22.26 14.19 -23.79
CA GLU A 274 -21.31 14.35 -22.67
C GLU A 274 -20.96 12.99 -22.09
N GLN A 275 -19.87 12.41 -22.57
CA GLN A 275 -19.22 11.27 -21.94
C GLN A 275 -17.72 11.53 -21.85
N ILE A 276 -17.05 10.92 -20.89
CA ILE A 276 -15.59 10.95 -20.81
C ILE A 276 -15.06 10.07 -21.95
N VAL A 277 -14.29 10.65 -22.87
CA VAL A 277 -13.80 9.96 -24.08
C VAL A 277 -12.46 9.27 -23.83
N PHE A 278 -11.68 9.78 -22.88
CA PHE A 278 -10.37 9.25 -22.52
C PHE A 278 -10.45 8.15 -21.45
N ASN A 279 -9.46 7.26 -21.43
CA ASN A 279 -9.37 6.22 -20.40
C ASN A 279 -8.86 6.81 -19.09
N VAL A 280 -9.76 7.18 -18.17
CA VAL A 280 -9.41 7.83 -16.89
C VAL A 280 -9.71 6.91 -15.71
N THR A 281 -8.71 6.63 -14.88
CA THR A 281 -8.84 5.89 -13.61
C THR A 281 -8.95 6.87 -12.46
N ARG A 282 -9.90 6.65 -11.54
CA ARG A 282 -10.17 7.59 -10.43
C ARG A 282 -9.76 7.02 -9.07
N ALA A 283 -9.05 7.82 -8.27
CA ALA A 283 -8.81 7.54 -6.87
C ALA A 283 -8.96 8.81 -6.03
N TYR A 284 -9.34 8.63 -4.77
CA TYR A 284 -9.64 9.72 -3.85
C TYR A 284 -8.65 9.74 -2.69
N THR A 285 -8.25 10.94 -2.26
CA THR A 285 -7.32 11.15 -1.15
C THR A 285 -7.71 12.37 -0.34
N THR A 286 -7.63 12.29 0.98
CA THR A 286 -7.90 13.44 1.88
C THR A 286 -6.76 14.46 1.88
N LYS A 287 -5.64 14.17 1.21
CA LYS A 287 -4.45 15.02 1.14
C LYS A 287 -4.56 16.17 0.14
N LEU A 288 -5.55 16.13 -0.75
CA LEU A 288 -5.82 17.19 -1.71
C LEU A 288 -6.95 18.09 -1.23
N ALA A 289 -6.89 19.38 -1.57
CA ALA A 289 -7.97 20.32 -1.29
C ALA A 289 -9.25 19.93 -2.05
N ASN A 290 -10.41 20.30 -1.51
CA ASN A 290 -11.72 20.08 -2.12
C ASN A 290 -12.12 21.18 -3.11
N THR A 291 -11.18 22.00 -3.57
CA THR A 291 -11.41 23.13 -4.48
C THR A 291 -11.16 22.79 -5.94
N SER A 292 -10.46 21.69 -6.21
CA SER A 292 -10.10 21.24 -7.56
C SER A 292 -9.84 19.74 -7.57
N TYR A 293 -9.82 19.15 -8.75
CA TYR A 293 -9.33 17.79 -8.98
C TYR A 293 -8.21 17.81 -10.01
N TYR A 294 -7.36 16.80 -9.96
CA TYR A 294 -6.17 16.71 -10.79
C TYR A 294 -6.29 15.54 -11.75
N VAL A 295 -5.98 15.78 -13.02
CA VAL A 295 -5.88 14.74 -14.05
C VAL A 295 -4.47 14.76 -14.58
N GLY A 296 -3.84 13.60 -14.74
CA GLY A 296 -2.50 13.54 -15.30
C GLY A 296 -2.17 12.23 -15.98
N LEU A 297 -1.12 12.26 -16.79
CA LEU A 297 -0.52 11.08 -17.38
C LEU A 297 0.49 10.47 -16.38
N PRO A 298 0.30 9.22 -15.94
CA PRO A 298 1.15 8.60 -14.93
C PRO A 298 2.59 8.38 -15.42
N GLY A 299 3.54 8.48 -14.48
CA GLY A 299 4.95 8.17 -14.68
C GLY A 299 5.68 9.11 -15.64
N ARG A 300 6.48 8.53 -16.53
CA ARG A 300 7.37 9.24 -17.48
C ARG A 300 8.32 10.22 -16.79
N LYS A 301 8.06 11.53 -16.75
CA LYS A 301 8.92 12.51 -16.08
C LYS A 301 8.44 12.85 -14.64
N ALA A 302 7.35 12.25 -14.16
CA ALA A 302 7.05 12.18 -12.73
C ALA A 302 7.73 10.93 -12.14
N LYS A 303 8.75 11.14 -11.30
CA LYS A 303 9.57 10.06 -10.73
C LYS A 303 9.61 10.13 -9.21
N ARG A 304 9.68 8.96 -8.57
CA ARG A 304 10.01 8.80 -7.15
C ARG A 304 11.27 7.96 -7.01
N GLY A 305 12.16 8.34 -6.11
CA GLY A 305 13.35 7.58 -5.74
C GLY A 305 13.19 7.00 -4.34
N ILE A 306 13.60 5.74 -4.18
CA ILE A 306 13.71 5.07 -2.86
C ILE A 306 15.16 4.63 -2.68
N TRP A 307 15.82 5.15 -1.64
CA TRP A 307 17.21 4.81 -1.30
C TRP A 307 17.31 3.77 -0.19
N SER A 308 16.39 3.84 0.77
CA SER A 308 16.25 2.85 1.83
C SER A 308 14.77 2.66 2.13
N ASP A 309 14.37 1.40 2.22
CA ASP A 309 13.07 1.04 2.77
C ASP A 309 12.99 1.45 4.25
N LEU A 310 11.77 1.42 4.80
CA LEU A 310 11.56 1.68 6.22
C LEU A 310 12.27 0.63 7.06
N THR A 311 13.35 1.01 7.72
CA THR A 311 14.13 0.19 8.64
C THR A 311 13.90 0.63 10.09
N ALA A 312 14.05 -0.29 11.02
CA ALA A 312 13.99 -0.01 12.44
C ALA A 312 15.36 -0.24 13.06
N GLU A 313 15.88 0.78 13.73
CA GLU A 313 17.10 0.76 14.53
C GLU A 313 16.71 0.83 16.00
N THR A 314 17.42 0.10 16.86
CA THR A 314 17.08 0.03 18.28
C THR A 314 18.31 0.29 19.14
N ASP A 315 18.17 1.13 20.15
CA ASP A 315 19.20 1.31 21.17
C ASP A 315 18.58 1.43 22.57
N ARG A 316 19.30 0.97 23.59
CA ARG A 316 18.80 0.99 24.96
C ARG A 316 19.20 2.29 25.65
N ASP A 317 18.24 3.15 25.95
CA ASP A 317 18.47 4.32 26.80
C ASP A 317 18.35 3.94 28.29
N ILE A 318 19.51 3.93 28.95
CA ILE A 318 19.62 3.67 30.39
C ILE A 318 18.96 4.75 31.25
N LEU A 319 18.82 5.99 30.75
CA LEU A 319 18.24 7.12 31.47
C LEU A 319 16.72 7.06 31.49
N LEU A 320 16.12 6.50 30.43
CA LEU A 320 14.68 6.32 30.29
C LEU A 320 14.18 4.97 30.82
N ARG A 321 15.08 4.05 31.20
CA ARG A 321 14.76 2.65 31.52
C ARG A 321 13.88 2.05 30.41
N GLY A 322 14.35 2.17 29.17
CA GLY A 322 13.62 1.71 28.00
C GLY A 322 14.53 1.48 26.79
N THR A 323 13.93 1.04 25.70
CA THR A 323 14.55 0.88 24.39
C THR A 323 13.91 1.86 23.42
N ASP A 324 14.73 2.70 22.81
CA ASP A 324 14.29 3.55 21.72
C ASP A 324 14.33 2.75 20.42
N VAL A 325 13.23 2.83 19.65
CA VAL A 325 13.12 2.27 18.32
C VAL A 325 12.98 3.42 17.34
N ALA A 326 14.06 3.69 16.60
CA ALA A 326 14.09 4.67 15.53
C ALA A 326 13.69 4.01 14.21
N TYR A 327 12.62 4.49 13.59
CA TYR A 327 12.23 4.14 12.24
C TYR A 327 12.82 5.16 11.28
N CYS A 328 13.59 4.71 10.29
CA CYS A 328 14.22 5.53 9.28
C CYS A 328 13.89 5.00 7.88
N GLY A 329 13.68 5.90 6.93
CA GLY A 329 13.52 5.56 5.53
C GLY A 329 13.95 6.73 4.65
N GLU A 330 14.40 6.42 3.44
CA GLU A 330 14.99 7.42 2.56
C GLU A 330 14.26 7.42 1.22
N TYR A 331 13.52 8.48 0.94
CA TYR A 331 12.76 8.65 -0.30
C TYR A 331 12.73 10.11 -0.71
N ASN A 332 12.53 10.36 -2.01
CA ASN A 332 12.11 11.66 -2.50
C ASN A 332 11.38 11.51 -3.84
N ALA A 333 10.68 12.54 -4.30
CA ALA A 333 10.00 12.53 -5.58
C ALA A 333 10.06 13.90 -6.25
N GLY A 334 9.79 13.94 -7.55
CA GLY A 334 9.71 15.17 -8.31
C GLY A 334 8.97 15.00 -9.62
N ILE A 335 8.50 16.14 -10.12
CA ILE A 335 7.81 16.27 -11.40
C ILE A 335 8.75 17.04 -12.33
N GLY A 336 9.31 16.35 -13.32
CA GLY A 336 10.16 16.97 -14.33
C GLY A 336 9.41 17.65 -15.47
N GLU A 337 8.09 17.41 -15.60
CA GLU A 337 7.24 18.06 -16.60
C GLU A 337 5.83 18.25 -16.04
N GLU A 338 5.50 19.49 -15.72
CA GLU A 338 4.19 19.84 -15.17
C GLU A 338 3.08 19.74 -16.21
N ASP A 339 3.40 19.89 -17.51
CA ASP A 339 2.45 19.76 -18.62
C ASP A 339 1.81 18.37 -18.71
N GLN A 340 2.31 17.37 -17.97
CA GLN A 340 1.68 16.06 -17.83
C GLN A 340 0.45 16.07 -16.93
N PHE A 341 0.22 17.14 -16.17
CA PHE A 341 -0.83 17.27 -15.18
C PHE A 341 -1.69 18.51 -15.45
N ARG A 342 -2.99 18.43 -15.16
CA ARG A 342 -3.91 19.56 -15.19
C ARG A 342 -4.71 19.62 -13.89
N ARG A 343 -4.84 20.83 -13.35
CA ARG A 343 -5.69 21.13 -12.20
C ARG A 343 -7.03 21.66 -12.72
N CYS A 344 -8.08 20.87 -12.57
CA CYS A 344 -9.41 21.21 -13.07
C CYS A 344 -10.22 21.96 -12.02
N ALA A 345 -10.76 23.11 -12.42
CA ALA A 345 -11.67 23.91 -11.60
C ALA A 345 -13.07 23.29 -11.50
N LEU A 346 -13.79 23.68 -10.44
CA LEU A 346 -15.13 23.18 -10.12
C LEU A 346 -16.27 24.12 -10.56
N SER A 347 -15.99 25.36 -10.96
CA SER A 347 -17.00 26.33 -11.38
C SER A 347 -16.38 27.50 -12.12
#